data_AF-A0ABD2B9X1-F1
#
_entry.id   AF-A0ABD2B9X1-F1
#
_cell.length_a   1.000
_cell.length_b   1.000
_cell.length_c   1.000
_cell.angle_alpha   90.00
_cell.angle_beta   90.00
_cell.angle_gamma   90.00
#
_symmetry.space_group_name_H-M   'P 1'
#
loop_
_entity.id
_entity.type
_entity.pdbx_description
1 polymer ?
#
loop_
_entity_poly.entity_id
_entity_poly.type
_entity_poly.pdbx_seq_one_letter_code
_entity_poly.pdbx_strand_id
1 'polypeptide(L)'
;MSLCLAALILTIVAEDKPTNTVSVSSNSPGLQSNTLQKLIKILEKYGLEEQRGLKRVYLSNRSITCNDGSQAGFYLRKSHGSKRWIIFLEGGWYCYDHKSCRNRWLKLRHLMTSTQWPETRDVGGLLSGNPEENPFWWNANHVFVPYCTSDSWSGTRTSPNDMFSFMGAEIVSQVVRDLIPLGLENASSLLLAGSSAGGIGVMLNLDHVQNLVHQELGLKHIAIRGVSDSGWFLDRAPYSPNGLSPVDAVHKGMELWKARIPHNCVVKHPDEPWRCYFGYRLYPTLTAPLFVFQWLFDEAQMSADNVGAPVTKQQWDYIHKMGDSLRQTFENVTAVFAPSCISHSVLTKRDWQLVKIDEVSLAQALHCWEQMPLGNHRNDTHSEIETNQPCTKSLRKLLRSGLTKNNGTLVQLGRAEKNNLSTETRKKSYSNGVVKIDEKGTSTTSGPERENKRRRRRKHKGRRRDRNKDGRTKKEKHERRKASGRRKSGKQSNDNNTHAGMFNGTRPQRSVIPNGKRKCIQGCHFRLIERCTWPQCNHSCPKLHNPFTGEEMDFIELLKSFGLDMKSVANALGIDIQTLNSMDHDELLNLLTQQAN
;
A
#
# COMPACT_ATOMS: atom_id res chain seq x y z
N MET A 1 -35.64 53.04 -14.91
CA MET A 1 -35.61 54.33 -15.62
C MET A 1 -34.14 54.68 -15.83
N SER A 2 -33.75 55.04 -17.07
CA SER A 2 -32.39 55.43 -17.50
C SER A 2 -31.22 54.44 -17.32
N LEU A 3 -30.30 54.50 -18.29
CA LEU A 3 -28.98 53.85 -18.31
C LEU A 3 -27.91 54.89 -17.94
N CYS A 4 -26.68 54.44 -17.65
CA CYS A 4 -25.51 54.85 -18.44
C CYS A 4 -24.32 53.90 -18.24
N LEU A 5 -23.47 53.79 -19.27
CA LEU A 5 -22.13 53.22 -19.16
C LEU A 5 -21.12 54.37 -18.97
N ALA A 6 -20.03 54.08 -18.27
CA ALA A 6 -18.72 54.69 -18.53
C ALA A 6 -17.64 53.65 -18.23
N ALA A 7 -16.63 53.56 -19.08
CA ALA A 7 -15.43 52.75 -18.87
C ALA A 7 -14.21 53.68 -18.83
N LEU A 8 -13.21 53.34 -18.03
CA LEU A 8 -11.90 53.98 -18.07
C LEU A 8 -10.80 52.92 -17.98
N ILE A 9 -9.70 53.15 -18.70
CA ILE A 9 -8.52 52.28 -18.75
C ILE A 9 -7.37 53.05 -18.12
N LEU A 10 -6.53 52.40 -17.31
CA LEU A 10 -5.10 52.70 -17.26
C LEU A 10 -4.29 51.54 -16.66
N THR A 11 -3.03 51.48 -17.08
CA THR A 11 -2.06 50.38 -16.98
C THR A 11 -1.39 50.25 -15.61
N ILE A 12 -0.96 49.04 -15.27
CA ILE A 12 0.22 48.79 -14.41
C ILE A 12 1.14 47.80 -15.14
N VAL A 13 2.46 47.98 -14.98
CA VAL A 13 3.53 47.23 -15.64
C VAL A 13 4.00 46.06 -14.78
N ALA A 14 4.46 44.97 -15.40
CA ALA A 14 5.29 43.95 -14.76
C ALA A 14 6.53 43.68 -15.65
N GLU A 15 7.69 43.49 -15.03
CA GLU A 15 8.98 43.34 -15.72
C GLU A 15 9.35 41.88 -15.94
N ASP A 16 9.78 41.51 -17.15
CA ASP A 16 10.39 40.20 -17.42
C ASP A 16 11.85 40.16 -16.93
N LYS A 17 12.25 39.02 -16.34
CA LYS A 17 13.65 38.65 -16.11
C LYS A 17 13.97 37.30 -16.74
N PRO A 18 15.19 37.11 -17.25
CA PRO A 18 15.39 36.27 -18.44
C PRO A 18 15.44 34.77 -18.15
N THR A 19 14.75 33.99 -18.98
CA THR A 19 15.07 32.58 -19.20
C THR A 19 16.31 32.45 -20.11
N ASN A 20 17.23 31.56 -19.76
CA ASN A 20 18.47 31.35 -20.52
C ASN A 20 18.21 30.59 -21.83
N THR A 21 17.82 31.29 -22.89
CA THR A 21 17.75 30.75 -24.25
C THR A 21 19.15 30.59 -24.85
N VAL A 22 19.62 29.34 -24.94
CA VAL A 22 20.83 29.01 -25.71
C VAL A 22 20.52 29.16 -27.21
N SER A 23 20.90 30.30 -27.78
CA SER A 23 20.66 30.66 -29.18
C SER A 23 21.65 29.96 -30.12
N VAL A 24 21.26 28.81 -30.66
CA VAL A 24 22.02 28.12 -31.72
C VAL A 24 21.83 28.87 -33.05
N SER A 25 22.79 29.73 -33.40
CA SER A 25 22.77 30.51 -34.64
C SER A 25 22.96 29.61 -35.88
N SER A 26 21.88 29.40 -36.65
CA SER A 26 21.90 28.58 -37.86
C SER A 26 22.50 29.32 -39.06
N ASN A 27 23.82 29.25 -39.26
CA ASN A 27 24.47 29.78 -40.46
C ASN A 27 25.68 28.93 -40.92
N SER A 28 25.40 27.80 -41.55
CA SER A 28 26.31 27.06 -42.47
C SER A 28 25.54 26.00 -43.26
N PRO A 29 25.73 25.88 -44.59
CA PRO A 29 24.99 24.91 -45.40
C PRO A 29 25.67 23.53 -45.38
N GLY A 30 25.10 22.56 -44.64
CA GLY A 30 25.62 21.18 -44.62
C GLY A 30 24.68 20.15 -44.00
N LEU A 31 24.23 19.19 -44.82
CA LEU A 31 23.59 17.93 -44.44
C LEU A 31 22.64 17.95 -43.21
N GLN A 32 21.49 18.65 -43.33
CA GLN A 32 20.34 18.28 -42.50
C GLN A 32 19.84 16.89 -42.90
N SER A 33 20.24 15.87 -42.13
CA SER A 33 19.80 14.50 -42.37
C SER A 33 18.28 14.37 -42.19
N ASN A 34 17.58 13.96 -43.25
CA ASN A 34 16.15 13.64 -43.21
C ASN A 34 15.79 12.63 -42.11
N THR A 35 16.75 11.78 -41.70
CA THR A 35 16.59 10.85 -40.58
C THR A 35 16.49 11.60 -39.25
N LEU A 36 17.26 12.66 -39.04
CA LEU A 36 17.26 13.44 -37.80
C LEU A 36 15.96 14.25 -37.65
N GLN A 37 15.50 14.91 -38.71
CA GLN A 37 14.19 15.60 -38.68
C GLN A 37 13.02 14.63 -38.49
N LYS A 38 13.08 13.43 -39.07
CA LYS A 38 12.11 12.35 -38.78
C LYS A 38 12.20 11.89 -37.33
N LEU A 39 13.40 11.76 -36.77
CA LEU A 39 13.59 11.40 -35.36
C LEU A 39 13.03 12.47 -34.42
N ILE A 40 13.25 13.76 -34.72
CA ILE A 40 12.69 14.89 -33.97
C ILE A 40 11.16 14.88 -34.05
N LYS A 41 10.56 14.80 -35.23
CA LYS A 41 9.08 14.69 -35.37
C LYS A 41 8.49 13.43 -34.76
N ILE A 42 9.27 12.36 -34.64
CA ILE A 42 8.90 11.17 -33.86
C ILE A 42 8.96 11.51 -32.37
N LEU A 43 10.06 12.03 -31.83
CA LEU A 43 10.22 12.36 -30.42
C LEU A 43 9.21 13.41 -29.94
N GLU A 44 8.96 14.45 -30.74
CA GLU A 44 7.89 15.43 -30.54
C GLU A 44 6.51 14.76 -30.48
N LYS A 45 6.18 13.90 -31.45
CA LYS A 45 4.90 13.18 -31.46
C LYS A 45 4.77 12.27 -30.24
N TYR A 46 5.78 11.47 -29.91
CA TYR A 46 5.72 10.54 -28.79
C TYR A 46 5.64 11.29 -27.45
N GLY A 47 6.42 12.36 -27.25
CA GLY A 47 6.33 13.22 -26.07
C GLY A 47 4.95 13.90 -25.92
N LEU A 48 4.37 14.38 -27.03
CA LEU A 48 3.00 14.93 -27.07
C LEU A 48 1.89 13.88 -26.92
N GLU A 49 2.18 12.58 -27.09
CA GLU A 49 1.24 11.50 -26.77
C GLU A 49 1.40 10.98 -25.33
N GLU A 50 2.61 11.02 -24.74
CA GLU A 50 2.83 10.70 -23.31
C GLU A 50 2.30 11.78 -22.35
N GLN A 51 2.32 13.05 -22.76
CA GLN A 51 1.76 14.20 -22.01
C GLN A 51 0.21 14.23 -21.91
N ARG A 52 -0.51 13.21 -22.42
CA ARG A 52 -1.97 13.18 -22.38
C ARG A 52 -2.51 12.63 -21.06
N GLY A 53 -3.62 13.20 -20.59
CA GLY A 53 -4.40 12.64 -19.49
C GLY A 53 -4.94 11.24 -19.76
N LEU A 54 -5.30 10.52 -18.70
CA LEU A 54 -5.85 9.17 -18.81
C LEU A 54 -7.21 9.24 -19.53
N LYS A 55 -7.48 8.34 -20.48
CA LYS A 55 -8.69 8.34 -21.32
C LYS A 55 -9.77 7.41 -20.76
N ARG A 56 -11.02 7.87 -20.72
CA ARG A 56 -12.18 7.08 -20.23
C ARG A 56 -12.46 5.86 -21.11
N VAL A 57 -12.68 4.72 -20.46
CA VAL A 57 -13.11 3.44 -21.04
C VAL A 57 -14.25 2.91 -20.19
N TYR A 58 -15.42 2.68 -20.78
CA TYR A 58 -16.54 2.01 -20.11
C TYR A 58 -16.32 0.50 -20.05
N LEU A 59 -16.84 -0.16 -19.01
CA LEU A 59 -16.72 -1.63 -18.87
C LEU A 59 -17.42 -2.36 -20.02
N SER A 60 -16.84 -3.47 -20.48
CA SER A 60 -17.43 -4.29 -21.55
C SER A 60 -18.79 -4.87 -21.15
N ASN A 61 -18.92 -5.28 -19.88
CA ASN A 61 -20.16 -5.77 -19.30
C ASN A 61 -21.04 -4.63 -18.78
N ARG A 62 -22.05 -4.24 -19.57
CA ARG A 62 -23.02 -3.18 -19.23
C ARG A 62 -23.90 -3.46 -18.00
N SER A 63 -23.95 -4.70 -17.50
CA SER A 63 -24.72 -5.03 -16.29
C SER A 63 -24.00 -4.65 -14.98
N ILE A 64 -22.74 -4.21 -15.07
CA ILE A 64 -21.94 -3.74 -13.93
C ILE A 64 -21.96 -2.21 -13.93
N THR A 65 -22.60 -1.64 -12.91
CA THR A 65 -23.06 -0.24 -12.90
C THR A 65 -22.60 0.54 -11.67
N CYS A 66 -22.62 1.86 -11.80
CA CYS A 66 -22.60 2.80 -10.68
C CYS A 66 -23.91 2.73 -9.87
N ASN A 67 -23.97 3.45 -8.73
CA ASN A 67 -25.14 3.41 -7.85
C ASN A 67 -26.46 3.68 -8.59
N ASP A 68 -26.51 4.69 -9.47
CA ASP A 68 -27.71 5.06 -10.23
C ASP A 68 -28.01 4.20 -11.47
N GLY A 69 -27.30 3.08 -11.67
CA GLY A 69 -27.48 2.23 -12.83
C GLY A 69 -26.74 2.69 -14.09
N SER A 70 -26.03 3.83 -14.06
CA SER A 70 -25.16 4.22 -15.18
C SER A 70 -23.97 3.26 -15.36
N GLN A 71 -23.53 3.06 -16.61
CA GLN A 71 -22.48 2.10 -16.95
C GLN A 71 -21.14 2.51 -16.30
N ALA A 72 -20.55 1.62 -15.50
CA ALA A 72 -19.27 1.88 -14.85
C ALA A 72 -18.10 1.83 -15.86
N GLY A 73 -16.90 2.22 -15.42
CA GLY A 73 -15.70 2.28 -16.25
C GLY A 73 -14.45 2.66 -15.48
N PHE A 74 -13.38 2.92 -16.22
CA PHE A 74 -12.07 3.33 -15.74
C PHE A 74 -11.44 4.36 -16.70
N TYR A 75 -10.35 4.99 -16.31
CA TYR A 75 -9.50 5.79 -17.18
C TYR A 75 -8.16 5.08 -17.38
N LEU A 76 -7.59 5.15 -18.59
CA LEU A 76 -6.35 4.46 -18.97
C LEU A 76 -5.38 5.39 -19.70
N ARG A 77 -4.11 5.40 -19.27
CA ARG A 77 -2.95 5.79 -20.08
C ARG A 77 -2.01 4.60 -20.23
N LYS A 78 -1.84 4.08 -21.44
CA LYS A 78 -0.84 3.05 -21.75
C LYS A 78 0.54 3.69 -21.90
N SER A 79 1.59 2.99 -21.47
CA SER A 79 2.98 3.32 -21.80
C SER A 79 3.56 2.20 -22.67
N HIS A 80 3.94 2.53 -23.91
CA HIS A 80 4.33 1.54 -24.91
C HIS A 80 5.65 0.87 -24.54
N GLY A 81 5.66 -0.46 -24.53
CA GLY A 81 6.81 -1.27 -24.09
C GLY A 81 6.87 -1.49 -22.56
N SER A 82 6.13 -0.72 -21.76
CA SER A 82 6.06 -0.92 -20.33
C SER A 82 5.23 -2.16 -19.96
N LYS A 83 5.79 -2.99 -19.08
CA LYS A 83 5.15 -4.21 -18.55
C LYS A 83 4.64 -4.04 -17.12
N ARG A 84 4.76 -2.85 -16.55
CA ARG A 84 4.22 -2.49 -15.23
C ARG A 84 2.82 -1.90 -15.39
N TRP A 85 1.90 -2.30 -14.53
CA TRP A 85 0.53 -1.80 -14.49
C TRP A 85 0.20 -1.32 -13.08
N ILE A 86 -0.44 -0.16 -12.97
CA ILE A 86 -1.00 0.36 -11.73
C ILE A 86 -2.50 0.55 -11.93
N ILE A 87 -3.31 -0.15 -11.14
CA ILE A 87 -4.76 0.08 -11.03
C ILE A 87 -4.97 0.81 -9.71
N PHE A 88 -5.47 2.04 -9.78
CA PHE A 88 -5.78 2.85 -8.62
C PHE A 88 -7.29 2.92 -8.39
N LEU A 89 -7.72 2.67 -7.16
CA LEU A 89 -9.11 2.77 -6.70
C LEU A 89 -9.34 4.13 -6.02
N GLU A 90 -10.27 4.92 -6.54
CA GLU A 90 -10.71 6.18 -5.92
C GLU A 90 -11.41 5.93 -4.56
N GLY A 91 -11.36 6.94 -3.69
CA GLY A 91 -11.98 6.90 -2.36
C GLY A 91 -13.16 7.86 -2.21
N GLY A 92 -13.46 8.24 -0.97
CA GLY A 92 -14.52 9.22 -0.66
C GLY A 92 -15.74 8.62 0.04
N TRP A 93 -15.54 8.08 1.25
CA TRP A 93 -16.61 7.59 2.15
C TRP A 93 -17.51 6.50 1.53
N TYR A 94 -18.69 6.26 2.10
CA TYR A 94 -19.66 5.25 1.67
C TYR A 94 -21.07 5.67 2.11
N CYS A 95 -22.10 4.88 1.81
CA CYS A 95 -23.44 5.05 2.39
C CYS A 95 -24.05 3.70 2.75
N TYR A 96 -24.58 3.60 3.97
CA TYR A 96 -24.88 2.32 4.63
C TYR A 96 -26.38 2.06 4.83
N ASP A 97 -27.24 3.04 4.53
CA ASP A 97 -28.69 2.91 4.53
C ASP A 97 -29.33 3.81 3.46
N HIS A 98 -30.63 3.64 3.22
CA HIS A 98 -31.36 4.43 2.22
C HIS A 98 -31.33 5.95 2.49
N LYS A 99 -31.26 6.38 3.77
CA LYS A 99 -31.23 7.78 4.17
C LYS A 99 -29.87 8.42 3.87
N SER A 100 -28.78 7.76 4.27
CA SER A 100 -27.41 8.18 3.98
C SER A 100 -27.11 8.15 2.48
N CYS A 101 -27.60 7.15 1.73
CA CYS A 101 -27.44 7.12 0.27
C CYS A 101 -28.24 8.23 -0.44
N ARG A 102 -29.47 8.54 0.00
CA ARG A 102 -30.22 9.69 -0.53
C ARG A 102 -29.53 11.03 -0.21
N ASN A 103 -28.98 11.18 0.99
CA ASN A 103 -28.20 12.37 1.36
C ASN A 103 -26.91 12.50 0.53
N ARG A 104 -26.22 11.39 0.29
CA ARG A 104 -25.02 11.31 -0.57
C ARG A 104 -25.35 11.64 -2.02
N TRP A 105 -26.47 11.17 -2.55
CA TRP A 105 -26.93 11.50 -3.90
C TRP A 105 -27.18 13.00 -4.10
N LEU A 106 -27.72 13.67 -3.08
CA LEU A 106 -28.00 15.11 -3.11
C LEU A 106 -26.73 15.98 -2.95
N LYS A 107 -25.70 15.51 -2.23
CA LYS A 107 -24.49 16.30 -1.92
C LYS A 107 -23.24 15.93 -2.73
N LEU A 108 -23.10 14.67 -3.11
CA LEU A 108 -21.88 14.06 -3.67
C LEU A 108 -22.21 13.16 -4.87
N ARG A 109 -23.14 13.61 -5.73
CA ARG A 109 -23.67 12.83 -6.87
C ARG A 109 -22.59 12.23 -7.77
N HIS A 110 -21.46 12.91 -7.95
CA HIS A 110 -20.33 12.45 -8.76
C HIS A 110 -19.70 11.14 -8.26
N LEU A 111 -19.87 10.79 -6.98
CA LEU A 111 -19.45 9.50 -6.40
C LEU A 111 -20.56 8.43 -6.43
N MET A 112 -21.58 8.61 -7.28
CA MET A 112 -22.74 7.72 -7.42
C MET A 112 -23.22 7.53 -8.89
N THR A 113 -22.55 8.16 -9.86
CA THR A 113 -22.90 8.13 -11.29
C THR A 113 -21.65 8.25 -12.17
N SER A 114 -21.68 7.66 -13.37
CA SER A 114 -20.70 7.91 -14.44
C SER A 114 -21.16 8.95 -15.47
N THR A 115 -22.40 9.43 -15.38
CA THR A 115 -23.01 10.36 -16.35
C THR A 115 -22.29 11.71 -16.46
N GLN A 116 -21.58 12.13 -15.42
CA GLN A 116 -20.85 13.41 -15.34
C GLN A 116 -19.33 13.25 -15.53
N TRP A 117 -18.84 12.05 -15.84
CA TRP A 117 -17.41 11.80 -16.02
C TRP A 117 -16.88 12.49 -17.31
N PRO A 118 -15.74 13.21 -17.26
CA PRO A 118 -15.10 13.75 -18.47
C PRO A 118 -14.51 12.63 -19.35
N GLU A 119 -14.16 12.93 -20.59
CA GLU A 119 -13.52 11.97 -21.52
C GLU A 119 -12.06 11.68 -21.16
N THR A 120 -11.38 12.65 -20.56
CA THR A 120 -10.02 12.51 -20.03
C THR A 120 -9.97 12.99 -18.58
N ARG A 121 -9.04 12.44 -17.80
CA ARG A 121 -8.79 12.84 -16.42
C ARG A 121 -7.29 12.83 -16.14
N ASP A 122 -6.79 13.94 -15.63
CA ASP A 122 -5.43 14.03 -15.08
C ASP A 122 -5.45 13.67 -13.60
N VAL A 123 -4.44 12.91 -13.17
CA VAL A 123 -4.27 12.47 -11.78
C VAL A 123 -2.78 12.54 -11.46
N GLY A 124 -2.45 13.13 -10.32
CA GLY A 124 -1.07 13.32 -9.88
C GLY A 124 -0.46 12.11 -9.16
N GLY A 125 0.68 12.36 -8.53
CA GLY A 125 1.39 11.42 -7.67
C GLY A 125 1.77 10.13 -8.39
N LEU A 126 1.41 8.99 -7.81
CA LEU A 126 1.67 7.64 -8.33
C LEU A 126 1.09 7.41 -9.75
N LEU A 127 0.13 8.23 -10.20
CA LEU A 127 -0.43 8.18 -11.55
C LEU A 127 0.02 9.32 -12.47
N SER A 128 0.91 10.20 -12.03
CA SER A 128 1.46 11.24 -12.90
C SER A 128 2.35 10.65 -13.99
N GLY A 129 2.34 11.29 -15.16
CA GLY A 129 3.25 10.98 -16.26
C GLY A 129 4.56 11.78 -16.20
N ASN A 130 4.68 12.75 -15.27
CA ASN A 130 5.90 13.53 -15.09
C ASN A 130 6.92 12.72 -14.27
N PRO A 131 8.14 12.44 -14.78
CA PRO A 131 9.20 11.81 -14.00
C PRO A 131 9.66 12.64 -12.79
N GLU A 132 9.48 13.96 -12.79
CA GLU A 132 9.80 14.81 -11.63
C GLU A 132 8.78 14.66 -10.49
N GLU A 133 7.56 14.20 -10.79
CA GLU A 133 6.48 13.99 -9.83
C GLU A 133 6.35 12.51 -9.43
N ASN A 134 6.66 11.60 -10.36
CA ASN A 134 6.51 10.15 -10.23
C ASN A 134 7.82 9.42 -10.61
N PRO A 135 8.92 9.62 -9.86
CA PRO A 135 10.28 9.25 -10.28
C PRO A 135 10.45 7.77 -10.63
N PHE A 136 9.68 6.87 -10.00
CA PHE A 136 9.82 5.43 -10.22
C PHE A 136 8.73 4.81 -11.11
N TRP A 137 7.56 5.44 -11.31
CA TRP A 137 6.44 4.83 -12.05
C TRP A 137 5.84 5.68 -13.17
N TRP A 138 6.37 6.87 -13.51
CA TRP A 138 5.85 7.74 -14.58
C TRP A 138 5.61 7.03 -15.94
N ASN A 139 6.38 5.98 -16.24
CA ASN A 139 6.23 5.12 -17.43
C ASN A 139 5.52 3.78 -17.18
N ALA A 140 4.69 3.65 -16.14
CA ALA A 140 3.77 2.53 -15.99
C ALA A 140 2.55 2.68 -16.91
N ASN A 141 1.84 1.57 -17.15
CA ASN A 141 0.47 1.65 -17.64
C ASN A 141 -0.43 2.05 -16.47
N HIS A 142 -1.02 3.24 -16.56
CA HIS A 142 -1.79 3.86 -15.47
C HIS A 142 -3.28 3.67 -15.69
N VAL A 143 -3.95 3.10 -14.70
CA VAL A 143 -5.40 2.93 -14.66
C VAL A 143 -5.96 3.60 -13.41
N PHE A 144 -6.97 4.45 -13.58
CA PHE A 144 -7.72 5.07 -12.50
C PHE A 144 -9.17 4.58 -12.57
N VAL A 145 -9.68 3.95 -11.51
CA VAL A 145 -11.06 3.49 -11.43
C VAL A 145 -11.85 4.45 -10.53
N PRO A 146 -12.78 5.26 -11.07
CA PRO A 146 -13.53 6.22 -10.27
C PRO A 146 -14.58 5.54 -9.40
N TYR A 147 -14.83 6.09 -8.23
CA TYR A 147 -15.63 5.46 -7.19
C TYR A 147 -17.08 5.91 -7.24
N CYS A 148 -17.90 5.15 -7.96
CA CYS A 148 -19.33 5.44 -8.15
C CYS A 148 -20.29 4.46 -7.47
N THR A 149 -19.81 3.64 -6.51
CA THR A 149 -20.59 2.55 -5.89
C THR A 149 -20.84 2.70 -4.39
N SER A 150 -20.20 3.66 -3.71
CA SER A 150 -20.51 4.02 -2.31
C SER A 150 -20.46 2.87 -1.28
N ASP A 151 -19.72 1.80 -1.58
CA ASP A 151 -19.69 0.50 -0.89
C ASP A 151 -18.28 0.06 -0.46
N SER A 152 -17.32 0.99 -0.42
CA SER A 152 -15.88 0.72 -0.18
C SER A 152 -15.31 -0.41 -1.06
N TRP A 153 -15.77 -0.48 -2.32
CA TRP A 153 -15.40 -1.50 -3.30
C TRP A 153 -15.74 -2.94 -2.91
N SER A 154 -16.74 -3.12 -2.04
CA SER A 154 -17.10 -4.44 -1.49
C SER A 154 -18.41 -5.03 -2.04
N GLY A 155 -19.30 -4.23 -2.63
CA GLY A 155 -20.64 -4.67 -3.00
C GLY A 155 -20.69 -5.59 -4.23
N THR A 156 -21.65 -6.53 -4.21
CA THR A 156 -22.04 -7.37 -5.36
C THR A 156 -23.56 -7.35 -5.60
N ARG A 157 -24.25 -6.30 -5.14
CA ARG A 157 -25.70 -6.13 -5.28
C ARG A 157 -26.04 -5.31 -6.51
N THR A 158 -26.44 -5.98 -7.59
CA THR A 158 -27.26 -5.36 -8.63
C THR A 158 -28.66 -5.07 -8.08
N SER A 159 -29.27 -3.96 -8.50
CA SER A 159 -30.64 -3.57 -8.14
C SER A 159 -31.39 -3.01 -9.35
N PRO A 160 -32.44 -3.68 -9.86
CA PRO A 160 -33.30 -3.14 -10.91
C PRO A 160 -34.47 -2.31 -10.37
N ASN A 161 -34.91 -2.54 -9.13
CA ASN A 161 -36.18 -2.01 -8.57
C ASN A 161 -36.01 -1.21 -7.26
N ASP A 162 -34.83 -1.22 -6.64
CA ASP A 162 -34.52 -0.42 -5.45
C ASP A 162 -33.40 0.59 -5.83
N MET A 163 -33.47 1.83 -5.34
CA MET A 163 -32.93 3.01 -6.03
C MET A 163 -31.41 3.04 -6.26
N PHE A 164 -30.64 2.20 -5.58
CA PHE A 164 -29.19 2.12 -5.79
C PHE A 164 -28.67 0.68 -5.92
N SER A 165 -27.81 0.44 -6.90
CA SER A 165 -26.94 -0.74 -7.00
C SER A 165 -25.63 -0.52 -6.21
N PHE A 166 -24.96 -1.59 -5.79
CA PHE A 166 -23.70 -1.55 -5.05
C PHE A 166 -22.80 -2.67 -5.60
N MET A 167 -21.93 -2.33 -6.55
CA MET A 167 -21.23 -3.31 -7.40
C MET A 167 -19.71 -3.11 -7.42
N GLY A 168 -19.13 -2.42 -6.44
CA GLY A 168 -17.73 -2.02 -6.45
C GLY A 168 -16.77 -3.20 -6.55
N ALA A 169 -17.08 -4.33 -5.91
CA ALA A 169 -16.25 -5.52 -5.99
C ALA A 169 -16.31 -6.17 -7.39
N GLU A 170 -17.46 -6.10 -8.06
CA GLU A 170 -17.62 -6.58 -9.45
C GLU A 170 -17.00 -5.61 -10.46
N ILE A 171 -16.99 -4.29 -10.20
CA ILE A 171 -16.21 -3.32 -10.99
C ILE A 171 -14.73 -3.69 -10.95
N VAL A 172 -14.13 -3.92 -9.78
CA VAL A 172 -12.70 -4.31 -9.69
C VAL A 172 -12.43 -5.59 -10.49
N SER A 173 -13.27 -6.61 -10.34
CA SER A 173 -13.14 -7.87 -11.10
C SER A 173 -13.32 -7.69 -12.61
N GLN A 174 -14.18 -6.77 -13.07
CA GLN A 174 -14.41 -6.50 -14.49
C GLN A 174 -13.33 -5.61 -15.11
N VAL A 175 -12.83 -4.59 -14.40
CA VAL A 175 -11.68 -3.77 -14.85
C VAL A 175 -10.48 -4.68 -15.14
N VAL A 176 -10.15 -5.59 -14.22
CA VAL A 176 -9.03 -6.53 -14.43
C VAL A 176 -9.24 -7.40 -15.68
N ARG A 177 -10.47 -7.85 -15.96
CA ARG A 177 -10.80 -8.64 -17.17
C ARG A 177 -10.74 -7.79 -18.46
N ASP A 178 -11.26 -6.57 -18.44
CA ASP A 178 -11.24 -5.66 -19.59
C ASP A 178 -9.83 -5.16 -19.94
N LEU A 179 -8.92 -5.12 -18.96
CA LEU A 179 -7.52 -4.77 -19.17
C LEU A 179 -6.69 -5.89 -19.83
N ILE A 180 -7.13 -7.15 -19.80
CA ILE A 180 -6.43 -8.29 -20.43
C ILE A 180 -6.18 -8.05 -21.93
N PRO A 181 -7.21 -7.87 -22.80
CA PRO A 181 -7.01 -7.57 -24.22
C PRO A 181 -6.39 -6.18 -24.48
N LEU A 182 -6.33 -5.32 -23.45
CA LEU A 182 -5.62 -4.04 -23.52
C LEU A 182 -4.12 -4.17 -23.20
N GLY A 183 -3.63 -5.36 -22.85
CA GLY A 183 -2.21 -5.70 -22.73
C GLY A 183 -1.78 -6.15 -21.34
N LEU A 184 -2.67 -6.22 -20.35
CA LEU A 184 -2.34 -6.70 -19.00
C LEU A 184 -1.89 -8.17 -18.98
N GLU A 185 -2.31 -8.98 -19.96
CA GLU A 185 -1.79 -10.34 -20.19
C GLU A 185 -0.26 -10.41 -20.33
N ASN A 186 0.36 -9.35 -20.90
CA ASN A 186 1.78 -9.27 -21.21
C ASN A 186 2.61 -8.59 -20.09
N ALA A 187 1.97 -8.30 -18.95
CA ALA A 187 2.59 -7.63 -17.81
C ALA A 187 3.66 -8.49 -17.11
N SER A 188 4.56 -7.81 -16.40
CA SER A 188 5.47 -8.41 -15.42
C SER A 188 4.99 -8.15 -13.99
N SER A 189 4.33 -7.01 -13.75
CA SER A 189 3.77 -6.66 -12.45
C SER A 189 2.46 -5.89 -12.58
N LEU A 190 1.59 -6.11 -11.59
CA LEU A 190 0.35 -5.38 -11.37
C LEU A 190 0.32 -4.90 -9.92
N LEU A 191 0.23 -3.59 -9.76
CA LEU A 191 0.06 -2.92 -8.48
C LEU A 191 -1.41 -2.48 -8.33
N LEU A 192 -2.11 -2.99 -7.33
CA LEU A 192 -3.46 -2.53 -6.97
C LEU A 192 -3.32 -1.49 -5.85
N ALA A 193 -3.42 -0.22 -6.20
CA ALA A 193 -3.33 0.91 -5.27
C ALA A 193 -4.71 1.53 -5.00
N GLY A 194 -4.83 2.34 -3.95
CA GLY A 194 -6.06 3.07 -3.68
C GLY A 194 -5.98 3.85 -2.38
N SER A 195 -6.70 4.97 -2.32
CA SER A 195 -6.69 5.88 -1.17
C SER A 195 -8.04 5.92 -0.45
N SER A 196 -8.07 6.15 0.86
CA SER A 196 -9.32 6.25 1.66
C SER A 196 -10.14 4.96 1.57
N ALA A 197 -11.44 5.05 1.26
CA ALA A 197 -12.30 3.90 0.92
C ALA A 197 -11.74 3.04 -0.24
N GLY A 198 -10.93 3.62 -1.14
CA GLY A 198 -10.15 2.89 -2.14
C GLY A 198 -9.04 2.03 -1.53
N GLY A 199 -8.39 2.49 -0.45
CA GLY A 199 -7.40 1.73 0.30
C GLY A 199 -8.01 0.55 1.06
N ILE A 200 -9.22 0.70 1.61
CA ILE A 200 -10.05 -0.43 2.08
C ILE A 200 -10.37 -1.37 0.90
N GLY A 201 -10.75 -0.81 -0.25
CA GLY A 201 -11.08 -1.55 -1.46
C GLY A 201 -9.93 -2.42 -1.99
N VAL A 202 -8.69 -1.92 -1.93
CA VAL A 202 -7.47 -2.70 -2.21
C VAL A 202 -7.42 -3.89 -1.27
N MET A 203 -7.47 -3.66 0.04
CA MET A 203 -7.37 -4.71 1.05
C MET A 203 -8.45 -5.79 0.88
N LEU A 204 -9.71 -5.40 0.62
CA LEU A 204 -10.83 -6.33 0.41
C LEU A 204 -10.77 -7.11 -0.92
N ASN A 205 -10.08 -6.62 -1.95
CA ASN A 205 -10.06 -7.26 -3.27
C ASN A 205 -8.70 -7.85 -3.68
N LEU A 206 -7.59 -7.55 -3.01
CA LEU A 206 -6.23 -7.90 -3.47
C LEU A 206 -6.04 -9.41 -3.71
N ASP A 207 -6.42 -10.25 -2.74
CA ASP A 207 -6.35 -11.70 -2.86
C ASP A 207 -7.34 -12.26 -3.92
N HIS A 208 -8.50 -11.60 -4.11
CA HIS A 208 -9.43 -11.96 -5.18
C HIS A 208 -8.86 -11.62 -6.57
N VAL A 209 -8.22 -10.46 -6.73
CA VAL A 209 -7.50 -10.07 -7.95
C VAL A 209 -6.34 -11.01 -8.22
N GLN A 210 -5.60 -11.43 -7.19
CA GLN A 210 -4.56 -12.46 -7.35
C GLN A 210 -5.15 -13.79 -7.84
N ASN A 211 -6.25 -14.28 -7.24
CA ASN A 211 -6.93 -15.50 -7.70
C ASN A 211 -7.45 -15.39 -9.15
N LEU A 212 -8.10 -14.28 -9.48
CA LEU A 212 -8.61 -13.98 -10.82
C LEU A 212 -7.49 -14.04 -11.86
N VAL A 213 -6.40 -13.31 -11.65
CA VAL A 213 -5.29 -13.25 -12.61
C VAL A 213 -4.52 -14.58 -12.68
N HIS A 214 -4.23 -15.22 -11.53
CA HIS A 214 -3.40 -16.43 -11.51
C HIS A 214 -4.16 -17.72 -11.79
N GLN A 215 -5.40 -17.89 -11.33
CA GLN A 215 -6.12 -19.17 -11.39
C GLN A 215 -7.25 -19.18 -12.42
N GLU A 216 -8.05 -18.11 -12.53
CA GLU A 216 -9.12 -18.02 -13.55
C GLU A 216 -8.54 -17.71 -14.94
N LEU A 217 -7.64 -16.72 -15.01
CA LEU A 217 -7.01 -16.26 -16.26
C LEU A 217 -5.67 -16.95 -16.56
N GLY A 218 -5.08 -17.65 -15.58
CA GLY A 218 -3.86 -18.45 -15.76
C GLY A 218 -2.53 -17.68 -15.86
N LEU A 219 -2.55 -16.35 -15.69
CA LEU A 219 -1.43 -15.42 -15.90
C LEU A 219 -0.44 -15.39 -14.72
N LYS A 220 0.08 -16.57 -14.36
CA LYS A 220 0.91 -16.80 -13.15
C LYS A 220 2.30 -16.14 -13.17
N HIS A 221 2.67 -15.50 -14.29
CA HIS A 221 3.90 -14.71 -14.43
C HIS A 221 3.76 -13.27 -13.92
N ILE A 222 2.54 -12.77 -13.72
CA ILE A 222 2.30 -11.39 -13.26
C ILE A 222 2.52 -11.32 -11.74
N ALA A 223 3.50 -10.54 -11.31
CA ALA A 223 3.75 -10.24 -9.90
C ALA A 223 2.68 -9.26 -9.38
N ILE A 224 1.83 -9.71 -8.45
CA ILE A 224 0.71 -8.92 -7.92
C ILE A 224 1.03 -8.44 -6.51
N ARG A 225 0.85 -7.14 -6.28
CA ARG A 225 1.04 -6.46 -4.98
C ARG A 225 -0.03 -5.39 -4.77
N GLY A 226 -0.27 -5.00 -3.52
CA GLY A 226 -1.24 -3.94 -3.18
C GLY A 226 -0.64 -2.78 -2.41
N VAL A 227 -1.22 -1.58 -2.55
CA VAL A 227 -0.90 -0.40 -1.71
C VAL A 227 -2.20 0.17 -1.14
N SER A 228 -2.33 0.13 0.18
CA SER A 228 -3.45 0.79 0.88
C SER A 228 -2.96 2.12 1.43
N ASP A 229 -3.50 3.24 0.95
CA ASP A 229 -3.25 4.59 1.46
C ASP A 229 -4.47 5.08 2.23
N SER A 230 -4.28 5.52 3.48
CA SER A 230 -5.34 6.12 4.31
C SER A 230 -6.59 5.23 4.45
N GLY A 231 -6.40 3.91 4.33
CA GLY A 231 -7.45 2.88 4.36
C GLY A 231 -7.44 2.03 5.63
N TRP A 232 -6.53 2.30 6.56
CA TRP A 232 -6.28 1.48 7.75
C TRP A 232 -6.96 2.12 8.97
N PHE A 233 -8.25 1.84 9.13
CA PHE A 233 -9.07 2.38 10.21
C PHE A 233 -9.06 1.48 11.47
N LEU A 234 -9.48 2.06 12.60
CA LEU A 234 -9.68 1.43 13.90
C LEU A 234 -11.17 1.31 14.25
N ASP A 235 -11.59 0.13 14.69
CA ASP A 235 -12.92 -0.14 15.27
C ASP A 235 -12.96 0.22 16.76
N ARG A 236 -12.70 1.51 17.07
CA ARG A 236 -12.70 2.06 18.43
C ARG A 236 -14.01 2.76 18.78
N ALA A 237 -14.25 2.94 20.08
CA ALA A 237 -15.36 3.78 20.55
C ALA A 237 -15.08 5.25 20.21
N PRO A 238 -16.02 5.99 19.59
CA PRO A 238 -15.83 7.38 19.20
C PRO A 238 -15.68 8.31 20.42
N TYR A 239 -15.09 9.48 20.22
CA TYR A 239 -14.98 10.56 21.22
C TYR A 239 -16.35 11.02 21.70
N SER A 240 -17.31 11.15 20.77
CA SER A 240 -18.70 11.46 21.07
C SER A 240 -19.62 10.30 20.62
N PRO A 241 -20.48 9.76 21.50
CA PRO A 241 -21.42 8.70 21.15
C PRO A 241 -22.59 9.21 20.28
N ASN A 242 -22.66 10.52 20.01
CA ASN A 242 -23.73 11.15 19.23
C ASN A 242 -23.55 10.89 17.73
N GLY A 243 -23.91 9.70 17.27
CA GLY A 243 -23.88 9.35 15.84
C GLY A 243 -24.18 7.88 15.59
N LEU A 244 -23.76 7.39 14.42
CA LEU A 244 -23.62 5.97 14.14
C LEU A 244 -22.12 5.63 14.25
N SER A 245 -21.74 4.59 14.99
CA SER A 245 -20.32 4.26 15.10
C SER A 245 -19.76 3.74 13.76
N PRO A 246 -18.44 3.78 13.52
CA PRO A 246 -17.84 3.20 12.32
C PRO A 246 -18.17 1.71 12.16
N VAL A 247 -18.29 0.99 13.29
CA VAL A 247 -18.65 -0.43 13.34
C VAL A 247 -20.10 -0.65 12.89
N ASP A 248 -21.05 0.10 13.44
CA ASP A 248 -22.47 0.00 13.05
C ASP A 248 -22.71 0.43 11.60
N ALA A 249 -21.94 1.41 11.11
CA ALA A 249 -21.97 1.87 9.73
C ALA A 249 -21.46 0.79 8.76
N VAL A 250 -20.37 0.09 9.11
CA VAL A 250 -19.90 -1.08 8.35
C VAL A 250 -20.91 -2.22 8.39
N HIS A 251 -21.49 -2.55 9.56
CA HIS A 251 -22.52 -3.58 9.70
C HIS A 251 -23.70 -3.37 8.74
N LYS A 252 -24.33 -2.17 8.79
CA LYS A 252 -25.46 -1.82 7.91
C LYS A 252 -25.06 -1.78 6.44
N GLY A 253 -23.87 -1.26 6.15
CA GLY A 253 -23.29 -1.24 4.82
C GLY A 253 -23.18 -2.63 4.21
N MET A 254 -22.57 -3.58 4.92
CA MET A 254 -22.38 -4.95 4.44
C MET A 254 -23.68 -5.64 4.00
N GLU A 255 -24.74 -5.48 4.79
CA GLU A 255 -26.07 -6.00 4.48
C GLU A 255 -26.66 -5.30 3.24
N LEU A 256 -26.64 -3.96 3.22
CA LEU A 256 -27.16 -3.16 2.12
C LEU A 256 -26.46 -3.46 0.78
N TRP A 257 -25.13 -3.61 0.81
CA TRP A 257 -24.26 -3.78 -0.37
C TRP A 257 -24.14 -5.24 -0.84
N LYS A 258 -24.54 -6.21 -0.01
CA LYS A 258 -24.19 -7.64 -0.12
C LYS A 258 -22.69 -7.82 -0.29
N ALA A 259 -21.93 -7.40 0.71
CA ALA A 259 -20.48 -7.27 0.61
C ALA A 259 -19.74 -8.62 0.43
N ARG A 260 -18.81 -8.66 -0.54
CA ARG A 260 -17.88 -9.76 -0.81
C ARG A 260 -16.61 -9.59 0.01
N ILE A 261 -16.51 -10.33 1.10
CA ILE A 261 -15.40 -10.26 2.07
C ILE A 261 -14.35 -11.36 1.80
N PRO A 262 -13.03 -11.10 1.95
CA PRO A 262 -11.99 -12.12 1.83
C PRO A 262 -12.23 -13.37 2.69
N HIS A 263 -12.31 -14.52 2.03
CA HIS A 263 -12.69 -15.79 2.66
C HIS A 263 -11.80 -16.16 3.87
N ASN A 264 -10.48 -15.95 3.76
CA ASN A 264 -9.53 -16.23 4.83
C ASN A 264 -9.84 -15.44 6.12
N CYS A 265 -10.34 -14.21 5.98
CA CYS A 265 -10.75 -13.38 7.12
C CYS A 265 -12.11 -13.80 7.68
N VAL A 266 -13.08 -14.14 6.83
CA VAL A 266 -14.38 -14.69 7.28
C VAL A 266 -14.18 -16.01 8.06
N VAL A 267 -13.24 -16.87 7.64
CA VAL A 267 -12.88 -18.10 8.38
C VAL A 267 -12.27 -17.80 9.77
N LYS A 268 -11.62 -16.64 9.94
CA LYS A 268 -11.05 -16.18 11.22
C LYS A 268 -12.09 -15.45 12.10
N HIS A 269 -13.10 -14.84 11.49
CA HIS A 269 -14.16 -14.08 12.15
C HIS A 269 -15.56 -14.47 11.62
N PRO A 270 -16.01 -15.72 11.85
CA PRO A 270 -17.21 -16.27 11.20
C PRO A 270 -18.50 -15.57 11.62
N ASP A 271 -18.64 -15.23 12.90
CA ASP A 271 -19.80 -14.53 13.46
C ASP A 271 -19.70 -13.00 13.30
N GLU A 272 -18.52 -12.50 12.96
CA GLU A 272 -18.18 -11.06 12.92
C GLU A 272 -17.42 -10.66 11.64
N PRO A 273 -17.92 -10.96 10.42
CA PRO A 273 -17.19 -10.72 9.16
C PRO A 273 -16.93 -9.24 8.86
N TRP A 274 -17.65 -8.32 9.53
CA TRP A 274 -17.42 -6.87 9.51
C TRP A 274 -16.02 -6.48 9.97
N ARG A 275 -15.39 -7.29 10.83
CA ARG A 275 -14.00 -7.09 11.28
C ARG A 275 -13.02 -7.00 10.13
N CYS A 276 -13.34 -7.59 8.97
CA CYS A 276 -12.48 -7.62 7.80
C CYS A 276 -12.37 -6.28 7.03
N TYR A 277 -13.16 -5.25 7.38
CA TYR A 277 -12.94 -3.88 6.88
C TYR A 277 -11.76 -3.18 7.58
N PHE A 278 -11.40 -3.63 8.78
CA PHE A 278 -10.37 -2.99 9.61
C PHE A 278 -9.02 -3.63 9.32
N GLY A 279 -8.10 -2.84 8.76
CA GLY A 279 -6.87 -3.33 8.14
C GLY A 279 -6.06 -4.29 9.02
N TYR A 280 -5.87 -3.95 10.28
CA TYR A 280 -5.12 -4.77 11.24
C TYR A 280 -5.74 -6.14 11.57
N ARG A 281 -7.06 -6.29 11.38
CA ARG A 281 -7.76 -7.57 11.58
C ARG A 281 -7.66 -8.46 10.34
N LEU A 282 -7.76 -7.84 9.15
CA LEU A 282 -7.66 -8.48 7.83
C LEU A 282 -6.23 -8.88 7.46
N TYR A 283 -5.26 -7.98 7.64
CA TYR A 283 -3.88 -8.10 7.13
C TYR A 283 -3.21 -9.45 7.42
N PRO A 284 -3.34 -10.06 8.63
CA PRO A 284 -2.78 -11.38 8.92
C PRO A 284 -3.43 -12.56 8.16
N THR A 285 -4.36 -12.31 7.23
CA THR A 285 -5.06 -13.31 6.42
C THR A 285 -4.90 -13.11 4.91
N LEU A 286 -4.23 -12.02 4.49
CA LEU A 286 -3.88 -11.75 3.10
C LEU A 286 -2.73 -12.67 2.65
N THR A 287 -2.75 -13.07 1.39
CA THR A 287 -1.70 -13.89 0.75
C THR A 287 -0.89 -13.10 -0.28
N ALA A 288 -1.44 -12.02 -0.82
CA ALA A 288 -0.72 -11.04 -1.62
C ALA A 288 0.00 -10.00 -0.72
N PRO A 289 1.23 -9.55 -1.07
CA PRO A 289 1.91 -8.51 -0.30
C PRO A 289 1.21 -7.16 -0.40
N LEU A 290 0.98 -6.53 0.76
CA LEU A 290 0.42 -5.20 0.91
C LEU A 290 1.45 -4.24 1.53
N PHE A 291 1.64 -3.08 0.92
CA PHE A 291 2.27 -1.90 1.52
C PHE A 291 1.18 -1.01 2.13
N VAL A 292 1.38 -0.54 3.36
CA VAL A 292 0.43 0.34 4.05
C VAL A 292 1.02 1.75 4.15
N PHE A 293 0.38 2.74 3.52
CA PHE A 293 0.59 4.14 3.89
C PHE A 293 -0.57 4.59 4.78
N GLN A 294 -0.26 5.23 5.91
CA GLN A 294 -1.29 5.72 6.81
C GLN A 294 -0.80 6.91 7.64
N TRP A 295 -1.46 8.06 7.53
CA TRP A 295 -1.26 9.17 8.46
C TRP A 295 -1.60 8.72 9.88
N LEU A 296 -0.72 8.94 10.86
CA LEU A 296 -0.99 8.56 12.26
C LEU A 296 -2.14 9.36 12.87
N PHE A 297 -2.43 10.55 12.33
CA PHE A 297 -3.54 11.39 12.75
C PHE A 297 -4.51 11.64 11.58
N ASP A 298 -4.99 10.56 10.97
CA ASP A 298 -5.85 10.61 9.79
C ASP A 298 -7.19 11.33 10.03
N GLU A 299 -7.47 12.35 9.20
CA GLU A 299 -8.65 13.20 9.34
C GLU A 299 -9.97 12.45 9.16
N ALA A 300 -9.99 11.37 8.36
CA ALA A 300 -11.19 10.55 8.19
C ALA A 300 -11.43 9.65 9.41
N GLN A 301 -10.39 9.16 10.10
CA GLN A 301 -10.57 8.51 11.41
C GLN A 301 -11.04 9.52 12.47
N MET A 302 -10.46 10.72 12.54
CA MET A 302 -10.91 11.78 13.46
C MET A 302 -12.37 12.18 13.21
N SER A 303 -12.79 12.20 11.95
CA SER A 303 -14.18 12.44 11.54
C SER A 303 -15.10 11.28 11.92
N ALA A 304 -14.67 10.03 11.69
CA ALA A 304 -15.44 8.81 12.00
C ALA A 304 -15.57 8.57 13.52
N ASP A 305 -14.58 9.03 14.30
CA ASP A 305 -14.57 9.03 15.76
C ASP A 305 -15.40 10.18 16.37
N ASN A 306 -16.10 11.00 15.56
CA ASN A 306 -16.87 12.17 15.99
C ASN A 306 -16.06 13.18 16.85
N VAL A 307 -14.76 13.36 16.57
CA VAL A 307 -13.93 14.33 17.31
C VAL A 307 -14.30 15.77 16.94
N GLY A 308 -14.67 16.00 15.68
CA GLY A 308 -14.89 17.35 15.11
C GLY A 308 -13.57 18.12 14.94
N ALA A 309 -13.67 19.43 14.68
CA ALA A 309 -12.50 20.31 14.70
C ALA A 309 -11.93 20.38 16.14
N PRO A 310 -10.66 20.01 16.37
CA PRO A 310 -10.13 19.89 17.72
C PRO A 310 -9.71 21.26 18.27
N VAL A 311 -10.45 21.73 19.28
CA VAL A 311 -10.26 23.06 19.92
C VAL A 311 -10.22 22.97 21.45
N THR A 312 -10.18 21.75 21.99
CA THR A 312 -10.12 21.46 23.43
C THR A 312 -9.07 20.41 23.73
N LYS A 313 -8.46 20.49 24.91
CA LYS A 313 -7.47 19.50 25.38
C LYS A 313 -8.04 18.07 25.35
N GLN A 314 -9.33 17.88 25.65
CA GLN A 314 -9.97 16.56 25.65
C GLN A 314 -10.05 15.92 24.25
N GLN A 315 -10.31 16.72 23.21
CA GLN A 315 -10.26 16.24 21.82
C GLN A 315 -8.82 15.84 21.44
N TRP A 316 -7.83 16.65 21.80
CA TRP A 316 -6.42 16.35 21.51
C TRP A 316 -5.86 15.15 22.31
N ASP A 317 -6.21 15.02 23.59
CA ASP A 317 -5.92 13.84 24.41
C ASP A 317 -6.49 12.54 23.80
N TYR A 318 -7.58 12.64 23.05
CA TYR A 318 -8.19 11.53 22.30
C TYR A 318 -7.48 11.27 20.96
N ILE A 319 -7.00 12.33 20.27
CA ILE A 319 -6.22 12.26 19.02
C ILE A 319 -4.82 11.67 19.25
N HIS A 320 -4.10 12.06 20.32
CA HIS A 320 -2.82 11.42 20.67
C HIS A 320 -2.99 9.91 20.85
N LYS A 321 -3.99 9.50 21.66
CA LYS A 321 -4.33 8.08 21.87
C LYS A 321 -4.76 7.36 20.59
N MET A 322 -5.26 8.08 19.58
CA MET A 322 -5.55 7.53 18.25
C MET A 322 -4.24 7.14 17.54
N GLY A 323 -3.27 8.06 17.49
CA GLY A 323 -1.96 7.81 16.87
C GLY A 323 -1.19 6.69 17.57
N ASP A 324 -1.20 6.65 18.91
CA ASP A 324 -0.59 5.54 19.68
C ASP A 324 -1.26 4.19 19.37
N SER A 325 -2.60 4.16 19.32
CA SER A 325 -3.35 2.95 18.97
C SER A 325 -3.04 2.49 17.54
N LEU A 326 -2.95 3.43 16.59
CA LEU A 326 -2.66 3.14 15.19
C LEU A 326 -1.24 2.59 15.04
N ARG A 327 -0.27 3.20 15.73
CA ARG A 327 1.13 2.76 15.80
C ARG A 327 1.27 1.31 16.27
N GLN A 328 0.55 0.93 17.33
CA GLN A 328 0.53 -0.46 17.84
C GLN A 328 0.02 -1.45 16.77
N THR A 329 -1.00 -1.08 15.98
CA THR A 329 -1.49 -1.98 14.91
C THR A 329 -0.47 -2.26 13.80
N PHE A 330 0.57 -1.43 13.66
CA PHE A 330 1.63 -1.62 12.67
C PHE A 330 2.80 -2.51 13.14
N GLU A 331 2.83 -2.95 14.41
CA GLU A 331 3.89 -3.82 14.94
C GLU A 331 4.18 -5.01 14.01
N ASN A 332 3.13 -5.73 13.60
CA ASN A 332 3.21 -6.92 12.76
C ASN A 332 3.09 -6.64 11.25
N VAL A 333 3.14 -5.38 10.82
CA VAL A 333 3.08 -5.01 9.39
C VAL A 333 4.49 -4.99 8.80
N THR A 334 4.69 -5.72 7.70
CA THR A 334 6.02 -5.93 7.10
C THR A 334 6.48 -4.78 6.21
N ALA A 335 5.54 -4.01 5.66
CA ALA A 335 5.78 -2.87 4.78
C ALA A 335 4.78 -1.76 5.10
N VAL A 336 5.28 -0.69 5.69
CA VAL A 336 4.47 0.43 6.19
C VAL A 336 5.25 1.74 6.09
N PHE A 337 4.53 2.82 5.82
CA PHE A 337 5.02 4.19 5.89
C PHE A 337 3.97 5.04 6.63
N ALA A 338 4.26 5.38 7.90
CA ALA A 338 3.28 5.98 8.81
C ALA A 338 3.82 7.24 9.52
N PRO A 339 3.70 8.43 8.90
CA PRO A 339 4.19 9.70 9.44
C PRO A 339 3.23 10.34 10.45
N SER A 340 3.76 11.10 11.41
CA SER A 340 3.02 11.82 12.47
C SER A 340 2.41 13.14 12.00
N CYS A 341 1.64 13.10 10.92
CA CYS A 341 0.94 14.26 10.37
C CYS A 341 -0.58 14.13 10.49
N ILE A 342 -1.27 15.27 10.49
CA ILE A 342 -2.71 15.36 10.28
C ILE A 342 -2.93 15.61 8.78
N SER A 343 -3.51 14.63 8.10
CA SER A 343 -4.00 14.75 6.71
C SER A 343 -4.83 13.51 6.37
N HIS A 344 -5.38 13.48 5.15
CA HIS A 344 -6.00 12.29 4.58
C HIS A 344 -5.58 12.10 3.12
N SER A 345 -5.28 10.84 2.76
CA SER A 345 -4.74 10.39 1.45
C SER A 345 -3.37 11.01 1.08
N VAL A 346 -2.64 10.38 0.16
CA VAL A 346 -1.36 10.89 -0.35
C VAL A 346 -1.08 10.51 -1.81
N LEU A 347 -1.42 9.30 -2.25
CA LEU A 347 -0.87 8.70 -3.49
C LEU A 347 -1.22 9.42 -4.80
N THR A 348 -2.21 10.31 -4.80
CA THR A 348 -2.63 11.10 -5.99
C THR A 348 -2.34 12.59 -5.85
N LYS A 349 -1.74 13.03 -4.73
CA LYS A 349 -1.30 14.42 -4.53
C LYS A 349 0.04 14.63 -5.25
N ARG A 350 0.31 15.84 -5.76
CA ARG A 350 1.53 16.13 -6.56
C ARG A 350 2.81 16.18 -5.70
N ASP A 351 2.64 16.53 -4.45
CA ASP A 351 3.64 16.64 -3.38
C ASP A 351 3.90 15.32 -2.63
N TRP A 352 3.27 14.20 -3.01
CA TRP A 352 3.35 12.90 -2.30
C TRP A 352 4.77 12.40 -2.02
N GLN A 353 5.73 12.79 -2.87
CA GLN A 353 7.14 12.43 -2.78
C GLN A 353 7.96 13.31 -1.83
N LEU A 354 7.41 14.44 -1.36
CA LEU A 354 8.03 15.31 -0.36
C LEU A 354 7.93 14.70 1.04
N VAL A 355 6.91 13.87 1.29
CA VAL A 355 6.67 13.20 2.58
C VAL A 355 7.77 12.18 2.86
N LYS A 356 8.50 12.37 3.97
CA LYS A 356 9.65 11.56 4.42
C LYS A 356 9.48 11.04 5.85
N ILE A 357 10.20 9.97 6.18
CA ILE A 357 10.52 9.53 7.55
C ILE A 357 11.98 9.05 7.54
N ASP A 358 12.79 9.43 8.54
CA ASP A 358 14.23 9.12 8.60
C ASP A 358 14.97 9.44 7.26
N GLU A 359 14.67 10.61 6.66
CA GLU A 359 15.08 11.10 5.33
C GLU A 359 14.65 10.27 4.10
N VAL A 360 14.01 9.10 4.28
CA VAL A 360 13.49 8.29 3.18
C VAL A 360 12.10 8.77 2.78
N SER A 361 11.90 9.11 1.51
CA SER A 361 10.58 9.52 1.01
C SER A 361 9.64 8.34 0.74
N LEU A 362 8.33 8.58 0.75
CA LEU A 362 7.32 7.58 0.42
C LEU A 362 7.59 6.88 -0.92
N ALA A 363 7.94 7.65 -1.95
CA ALA A 363 8.25 7.11 -3.27
C ALA A 363 9.48 6.17 -3.24
N GLN A 364 10.52 6.51 -2.45
CA GLN A 364 11.71 5.68 -2.28
C GLN A 364 11.40 4.39 -1.50
N ALA A 365 10.64 4.49 -0.41
CA ALA A 365 10.23 3.35 0.42
C ALA A 365 9.37 2.34 -0.37
N LEU A 366 8.39 2.85 -1.12
CA LEU A 366 7.53 2.04 -1.99
C LEU A 366 8.33 1.39 -3.14
N HIS A 367 9.32 2.10 -3.70
CA HIS A 367 10.17 1.56 -4.76
C HIS A 367 11.09 0.45 -4.25
N CYS A 368 11.72 0.66 -3.09
CA CYS A 368 12.51 -0.35 -2.40
C CYS A 368 11.71 -1.65 -2.18
N TRP A 369 10.47 -1.53 -1.69
CA TRP A 369 9.56 -2.66 -1.50
C TRP A 369 9.14 -3.32 -2.83
N GLU A 370 8.93 -2.58 -3.93
CA GLU A 370 8.67 -3.19 -5.25
C GLU A 370 9.83 -4.08 -5.72
N GLN A 371 11.08 -3.73 -5.39
CA GLN A 371 12.26 -4.54 -5.74
C GLN A 371 12.38 -5.83 -4.92
N MET A 372 11.67 -5.98 -3.80
CA MET A 372 11.74 -7.19 -2.97
C MET A 372 11.10 -8.39 -3.68
N PRO A 373 11.80 -9.53 -3.80
CA PRO A 373 11.29 -10.70 -4.52
C PRO A 373 10.10 -11.33 -3.80
N LEU A 374 9.10 -11.78 -4.56
CA LEU A 374 7.95 -12.52 -4.02
C LEU A 374 8.42 -13.88 -3.48
N GLY A 375 8.45 -14.02 -2.15
CA GLY A 375 8.93 -15.22 -1.47
C GLY A 375 7.92 -16.36 -1.49
N ASN A 376 8.39 -17.59 -1.73
CA ASN A 376 7.61 -18.79 -1.43
C ASN A 376 7.61 -19.00 0.10
N HIS A 377 6.63 -18.43 0.81
CA HIS A 377 6.46 -18.65 2.25
C HIS A 377 6.15 -20.12 2.55
N ARG A 378 7.20 -20.89 2.90
CA ARG A 378 7.12 -22.23 3.47
C ARG A 378 8.06 -22.32 4.67
N ASN A 379 7.47 -22.19 5.86
CA ASN A 379 8.02 -22.64 7.12
C ASN A 379 9.46 -22.19 7.44
N ASP A 380 9.66 -20.88 7.61
CA ASP A 380 10.57 -20.39 8.65
C ASP A 380 9.71 -19.70 9.71
N THR A 381 9.65 -20.30 10.90
CA THR A 381 9.07 -19.73 12.12
C THR A 381 10.21 -19.45 13.09
N HIS A 382 10.25 -18.23 13.65
CA HIS A 382 11.40 -17.69 14.39
C HIS A 382 12.67 -17.50 13.56
N SER A 383 12.59 -16.62 12.56
CA SER A 383 13.67 -15.65 12.34
C SER A 383 13.16 -14.28 12.75
N GLU A 384 13.95 -13.57 13.55
CA GLU A 384 13.70 -12.14 13.81
C GLU A 384 13.97 -11.37 12.52
N ILE A 385 13.06 -10.50 12.12
CA ILE A 385 13.20 -9.72 10.88
C ILE A 385 14.13 -8.54 11.18
N GLU A 386 15.45 -8.77 11.12
CA GLU A 386 16.48 -7.73 11.13
C GLU A 386 16.42 -6.88 9.85
N THR A 387 15.42 -6.01 9.73
CA THR A 387 15.38 -4.94 8.71
C THR A 387 16.13 -3.68 9.13
N ASN A 388 16.62 -3.62 10.37
CA ASN A 388 17.29 -2.46 10.97
C ASN A 388 18.70 -2.79 11.47
N GLN A 389 19.62 -3.15 10.57
CA GLN A 389 21.05 -3.22 10.88
C GLN A 389 21.81 -2.11 10.13
N PRO A 390 22.17 -0.99 10.79
CA PRO A 390 22.85 0.11 10.12
C PRO A 390 24.28 -0.26 9.76
N CYS A 391 24.70 0.02 8.52
CA CYS A 391 26.06 -0.17 8.02
C CYS A 391 27.05 0.83 8.66
N THR A 392 27.32 0.69 9.95
CA THR A 392 28.31 1.50 10.67
C THR A 392 29.72 1.21 10.14
N LYS A 393 30.45 2.27 9.78
CA LYS A 393 31.81 2.16 9.24
C LYS A 393 32.75 1.63 10.34
N SER A 394 33.29 0.43 10.15
CA SER A 394 34.36 -0.09 11.02
C SER A 394 35.66 0.67 10.77
N LEU A 395 35.85 1.78 11.50
CA LEU A 395 37.05 2.62 11.47
C LEU A 395 37.69 2.77 12.87
N ARG A 396 37.73 1.68 13.64
CA ARG A 396 38.51 1.57 14.89
C ARG A 396 39.33 0.28 14.94
N LYS A 397 40.21 0.07 13.97
CA LYS A 397 41.29 -0.94 14.07
C LYS A 397 42.58 -0.56 13.35
N LEU A 398 43.08 0.66 13.62
CA LEU A 398 44.40 1.11 13.16
C LEU A 398 45.06 2.05 14.17
N LEU A 399 45.29 1.53 15.39
CA LEU A 399 46.19 2.09 16.41
C LEU A 399 46.61 0.94 17.34
N ARG A 400 47.82 1.01 17.89
CA ARG A 400 48.49 -0.04 18.72
C ARG A 400 48.79 -1.36 18.00
N SER A 401 49.81 -1.34 17.14
CA SER A 401 50.89 -2.33 17.24
C SER A 401 52.05 -1.72 18.04
N GLY A 402 52.72 -2.51 18.88
CA GLY A 402 53.89 -2.07 19.66
C GLY A 402 53.91 -2.53 21.13
N LEU A 403 55.11 -2.83 21.63
CA LEU A 403 55.49 -3.07 23.04
C LEU A 403 54.99 -4.37 23.74
N THR A 404 55.70 -5.46 23.43
CA THR A 404 56.45 -6.33 24.37
C THR A 404 55.90 -6.73 25.76
N LYS A 405 55.78 -8.05 25.95
CA LYS A 405 56.03 -8.89 27.16
C LYS A 405 56.27 -8.20 28.53
N ASN A 406 55.53 -8.61 29.58
CA ASN A 406 56.06 -9.49 30.65
C ASN A 406 55.03 -9.93 31.73
N ASN A 407 55.35 -11.07 32.37
CA ASN A 407 54.93 -11.71 33.63
C ASN A 407 53.82 -11.14 34.56
N GLY A 408 53.04 -12.07 35.15
CA GLY A 408 52.41 -11.96 36.49
C GLY A 408 50.99 -11.37 36.53
N THR A 409 50.12 -11.71 37.49
CA THR A 409 50.17 -12.70 38.58
C THR A 409 48.74 -13.18 38.90
N LEU A 410 48.58 -14.36 39.49
CA LEU A 410 47.31 -14.98 39.88
C LEU A 410 46.66 -14.32 41.11
N VAL A 411 45.36 -13.97 41.01
CA VAL A 411 44.44 -13.83 42.15
C VAL A 411 43.08 -14.44 41.74
N GLN A 412 42.39 -15.07 42.69
CA GLN A 412 41.12 -15.79 42.54
C GLN A 412 40.10 -15.26 43.57
N LEU A 413 38.83 -15.69 43.45
CA LEU A 413 37.67 -15.41 44.32
C LEU A 413 36.96 -14.07 43.98
N GLY A 414 35.65 -13.93 44.24
CA GLY A 414 34.71 -14.85 44.89
C GLY A 414 33.43 -15.12 44.08
N ARG A 415 32.63 -16.10 44.54
CA ARG A 415 31.38 -16.54 43.92
C ARG A 415 30.35 -16.82 45.01
N ALA A 416 29.25 -16.07 45.03
CA ALA A 416 28.04 -16.35 45.81
C ALA A 416 26.85 -16.00 44.90
N GLU A 417 26.02 -16.93 44.42
CA GLU A 417 25.14 -17.90 45.11
C GLU A 417 23.75 -17.32 45.43
N LYS A 418 22.75 -18.20 45.37
CA LYS A 418 21.32 -17.86 45.39
C LYS A 418 20.78 -17.92 46.82
N ASN A 419 19.66 -17.23 47.07
CA ASN A 419 18.71 -17.68 48.08
C ASN A 419 17.29 -17.70 47.49
N ASN A 420 16.65 -18.87 47.58
CA ASN A 420 15.20 -18.99 47.56
C ASN A 420 14.71 -19.02 49.01
N LEU A 421 13.52 -18.50 49.29
CA LEU A 421 12.73 -19.00 50.41
C LEU A 421 11.24 -19.02 50.04
N SER A 422 10.52 -19.98 50.60
CA SER A 422 9.14 -20.32 50.27
C SER A 422 8.34 -20.61 51.53
N THR A 423 7.10 -20.15 51.60
CA THR A 423 6.13 -20.59 52.62
C THR A 423 4.74 -20.79 52.02
N GLU A 424 4.12 -21.91 52.38
CA GLU A 424 2.70 -22.20 52.20
C GLU A 424 1.84 -21.50 53.30
N THR A 425 0.54 -21.71 53.53
CA THR A 425 -0.53 -22.53 52.91
C THR A 425 -1.88 -21.90 53.27
N ARG A 426 -2.95 -22.11 52.47
CA ARG A 426 -4.19 -22.76 52.94
C ARG A 426 -5.21 -22.99 51.81
N LYS A 427 -5.82 -24.18 51.83
CA LYS A 427 -7.03 -24.53 51.06
C LYS A 427 -8.25 -24.52 51.99
N LYS A 428 -9.44 -24.26 51.44
CA LYS A 428 -10.69 -24.92 51.86
C LYS A 428 -11.49 -25.31 50.63
N SER A 429 -12.22 -26.41 50.74
CA SER A 429 -13.03 -27.04 49.69
C SER A 429 -14.47 -27.14 50.14
N TYR A 430 -15.41 -27.13 49.20
CA TYR A 430 -16.69 -27.83 49.34
C TYR A 430 -17.08 -28.48 48.02
N SER A 431 -17.99 -29.47 48.09
CA SER A 431 -18.28 -30.40 47.00
C SER A 431 -19.77 -30.74 46.93
N ASN A 432 -20.15 -31.49 45.90
CA ASN A 432 -21.48 -32.04 45.62
C ASN A 432 -22.49 -30.99 45.08
N GLY A 433 -23.49 -31.36 44.30
CA GLY A 433 -23.80 -32.69 43.75
C GLY A 433 -24.87 -32.62 42.65
N VAL A 434 -24.99 -33.68 41.84
CA VAL A 434 -25.95 -33.75 40.73
C VAL A 434 -27.22 -34.46 41.17
N VAL A 435 -28.38 -33.89 40.87
CA VAL A 435 -29.69 -34.57 40.83
C VAL A 435 -30.37 -34.22 39.51
N LYS A 436 -31.01 -35.22 38.87
CA LYS A 436 -31.91 -35.04 37.73
C LYS A 436 -33.36 -35.17 38.19
N ILE A 437 -34.27 -34.55 37.46
CA ILE A 437 -35.65 -35.02 37.31
C ILE A 437 -35.92 -35.15 35.80
N ASP A 438 -36.64 -36.20 35.41
CA ASP A 438 -36.99 -36.49 34.01
C ASP A 438 -38.30 -35.80 33.61
N GLU A 439 -38.48 -35.56 32.31
CA GLU A 439 -39.81 -35.59 31.70
C GLU A 439 -39.76 -36.33 30.35
N LYS A 440 -40.84 -37.06 30.02
CA LYS A 440 -40.90 -37.95 28.85
C LYS A 440 -41.87 -37.43 27.79
N GLY A 441 -41.38 -37.26 26.57
CA GLY A 441 -42.22 -37.12 25.36
C GLY A 441 -41.85 -38.19 24.33
N THR A 442 -42.77 -39.09 23.99
CA THR A 442 -42.53 -40.21 23.06
C THR A 442 -43.16 -39.99 21.69
N SER A 443 -42.40 -40.20 20.62
CA SER A 443 -42.96 -40.64 19.33
C SER A 443 -41.98 -41.51 18.53
N THR A 444 -42.52 -42.55 17.90
CA THR A 444 -41.93 -43.32 16.80
C THR A 444 -42.24 -42.60 15.48
N THR A 445 -41.56 -42.74 14.33
CA THR A 445 -40.83 -43.85 13.68
C THR A 445 -39.98 -43.19 12.54
N SER A 446 -39.15 -43.80 11.67
CA SER A 446 -38.78 -45.20 11.37
C SER A 446 -37.32 -45.32 10.88
N GLY A 447 -37.05 -45.16 9.57
CA GLY A 447 -35.70 -45.17 9.00
C GLY A 447 -35.67 -45.11 7.46
N PRO A 448 -34.70 -44.36 6.89
CA PRO A 448 -33.89 -44.92 5.80
C PRO A 448 -32.37 -44.64 5.93
N GLU A 449 -31.92 -44.02 7.04
CA GLU A 449 -30.55 -43.47 7.12
C GLU A 449 -29.41 -44.48 7.36
N ARG A 450 -29.67 -45.60 8.07
CA ARG A 450 -28.60 -46.52 8.52
C ARG A 450 -27.85 -47.21 7.37
N GLU A 451 -28.48 -47.39 6.21
CA GLU A 451 -27.84 -48.04 5.06
C GLU A 451 -26.91 -47.11 4.26
N ASN A 452 -27.30 -45.84 4.07
CA ASN A 452 -26.49 -44.86 3.34
C ASN A 452 -25.11 -44.64 3.98
N LYS A 453 -25.01 -44.71 5.33
CA LYS A 453 -23.74 -44.63 6.07
C LYS A 453 -22.80 -45.82 5.77
N ARG A 454 -23.31 -47.03 5.50
CA ARG A 454 -22.50 -48.19 5.05
C ARG A 454 -22.07 -48.05 3.59
N ARG A 455 -22.95 -47.58 2.70
CA ARG A 455 -22.65 -47.42 1.25
C ARG A 455 -21.54 -46.38 1.00
N ARG A 456 -21.54 -45.24 1.71
CA ARG A 456 -20.50 -44.20 1.59
C ARG A 456 -19.10 -44.68 2.01
N ARG A 457 -18.97 -45.49 3.07
CA ARG A 457 -17.66 -46.02 3.52
C ARG A 457 -16.99 -46.97 2.51
N ARG A 458 -17.75 -47.71 1.69
CA ARG A 458 -17.17 -48.58 0.63
C ARG A 458 -16.60 -47.77 -0.55
N LYS A 459 -17.30 -46.72 -1.02
CA LYS A 459 -16.80 -45.85 -2.13
C LYS A 459 -15.45 -45.16 -1.80
N HIS A 460 -15.15 -44.90 -0.53
CA HIS A 460 -13.92 -44.18 -0.16
C HIS A 460 -12.64 -45.04 -0.20
N LYS A 461 -12.74 -46.38 -0.04
CA LYS A 461 -11.58 -47.30 -0.14
C LYS A 461 -11.17 -47.57 -1.60
N GLY A 462 -12.09 -47.51 -2.57
CA GLY A 462 -11.79 -47.72 -3.99
C GLY A 462 -10.85 -46.68 -4.58
N ARG A 463 -11.24 -45.40 -4.53
CA ARG A 463 -10.50 -44.24 -5.12
C ARG A 463 -9.07 -44.04 -4.58
N ARG A 464 -8.65 -44.76 -3.54
CA ARG A 464 -7.27 -44.75 -3.01
C ARG A 464 -6.34 -45.78 -3.67
N ARG A 465 -6.86 -46.74 -4.44
CA ARG A 465 -6.05 -47.71 -5.22
C ARG A 465 -5.66 -47.16 -6.59
N ASP A 466 -6.58 -46.50 -7.30
CA ASP A 466 -6.35 -46.07 -8.69
C ASP A 466 -5.26 -44.98 -8.79
N ARG A 467 -5.26 -44.00 -7.87
CA ARG A 467 -4.21 -42.96 -7.79
C ARG A 467 -2.78 -43.51 -7.62
N ASN A 468 -2.61 -44.75 -7.17
CA ASN A 468 -1.29 -45.39 -7.07
C ASN A 468 -0.84 -46.12 -8.36
N LYS A 469 -1.69 -46.24 -9.39
CA LYS A 469 -1.27 -46.76 -10.71
C LYS A 469 -0.68 -45.64 -11.59
N ASP A 470 -1.38 -44.52 -11.74
CA ASP A 470 -0.97 -43.41 -12.62
C ASP A 470 0.31 -42.70 -12.17
N GLY A 471 0.64 -42.78 -10.87
CA GLY A 471 1.90 -42.26 -10.34
C GLY A 471 3.14 -43.04 -10.79
N ARG A 472 2.99 -44.30 -11.23
CA ARG A 472 4.12 -45.17 -11.59
C ARG A 472 4.54 -44.98 -13.06
N THR A 473 3.59 -44.92 -13.98
CA THR A 473 3.81 -44.82 -15.44
C THR A 473 4.41 -43.49 -15.89
N LYS A 474 4.27 -42.41 -15.12
CA LYS A 474 4.93 -41.12 -15.41
C LYS A 474 6.41 -41.07 -15.02
N LYS A 475 6.90 -41.93 -14.13
CA LYS A 475 8.30 -41.86 -13.66
C LYS A 475 9.27 -42.49 -14.68
N GLU A 476 8.93 -43.66 -15.22
CA GLU A 476 9.77 -44.39 -16.20
C GLU A 476 9.96 -43.63 -17.52
N LYS A 477 9.00 -42.76 -17.89
CA LYS A 477 9.05 -42.02 -19.17
C LYS A 477 10.02 -40.82 -19.15
N HIS A 478 10.52 -40.42 -17.98
CA HIS A 478 11.47 -39.30 -17.89
C HIS A 478 12.94 -39.74 -18.02
N GLU A 479 13.30 -40.91 -17.51
CA GLU A 479 14.70 -41.37 -17.45
C GLU A 479 15.23 -41.82 -18.83
N ARG A 480 14.37 -42.40 -19.68
CA ARG A 480 14.74 -42.84 -21.05
C ARG A 480 15.10 -41.71 -22.04
N ARG A 481 15.00 -40.43 -21.65
CA ARG A 481 15.38 -39.27 -22.50
C ARG A 481 16.73 -38.62 -22.15
N LYS A 482 17.51 -39.16 -21.20
CA LYS A 482 18.86 -38.67 -20.87
C LYS A 482 20.02 -39.54 -21.39
N ALA A 483 19.73 -40.63 -22.12
CA ALA A 483 20.72 -41.66 -22.48
C ALA A 483 21.26 -41.62 -23.92
N SER A 484 20.77 -40.73 -24.79
CA SER A 484 21.13 -40.69 -26.23
C SER A 484 21.66 -39.32 -26.64
N GLY A 485 22.99 -39.12 -26.58
CA GLY A 485 23.59 -37.82 -26.93
C GLY A 485 25.11 -37.70 -26.81
N ARG A 486 25.89 -38.78 -27.02
CA ARG A 486 27.36 -38.70 -26.96
C ARG A 486 28.07 -39.84 -27.74
N ARG A 487 28.62 -39.52 -28.92
CA ARG A 487 29.68 -40.30 -29.61
C ARG A 487 30.67 -39.33 -30.29
N LYS A 488 31.90 -39.80 -30.54
CA LYS A 488 33.05 -39.07 -31.11
C LYS A 488 33.78 -39.94 -32.14
N SER A 489 34.09 -39.41 -33.32
CA SER A 489 35.15 -39.82 -34.28
C SER A 489 34.93 -39.06 -35.61
N GLY A 490 35.91 -38.65 -36.42
CA GLY A 490 37.38 -38.77 -36.35
C GLY A 490 38.08 -37.65 -37.18
N LYS A 491 39.39 -37.79 -37.47
CA LYS A 491 40.23 -36.80 -38.21
C LYS A 491 40.60 -37.25 -39.63
N GLN A 492 40.82 -36.28 -40.53
CA GLN A 492 41.90 -36.12 -41.54
C GLN A 492 41.67 -34.73 -42.20
N SER A 493 42.58 -33.75 -42.27
CA SER A 493 43.85 -33.58 -43.03
C SER A 493 43.68 -33.67 -44.55
N ASN A 494 44.21 -32.79 -45.41
CA ASN A 494 45.05 -31.56 -45.29
C ASN A 494 44.86 -30.71 -46.61
N ASP A 495 45.53 -29.62 -47.00
CA ASP A 495 46.73 -28.86 -46.55
C ASP A 495 46.77 -27.40 -47.13
N ASN A 496 47.84 -26.63 -46.82
CA ASN A 496 48.36 -25.41 -47.51
C ASN A 496 47.51 -24.10 -47.50
N ASN A 497 48.07 -22.87 -47.52
CA ASN A 497 49.49 -22.45 -47.59
C ASN A 497 49.79 -21.13 -46.80
N THR A 498 51.09 -20.77 -46.74
CA THR A 498 51.78 -19.57 -46.18
C THR A 498 51.10 -18.18 -46.38
N HIS A 499 51.41 -17.08 -45.66
CA HIS A 499 52.72 -16.61 -45.13
C HIS A 499 52.64 -15.75 -43.83
N ALA A 500 53.81 -15.38 -43.29
CA ALA A 500 54.03 -14.85 -41.93
C ALA A 500 53.73 -13.34 -41.68
N GLY A 501 53.55 -12.99 -40.41
CA GLY A 501 53.54 -11.63 -39.87
C GLY A 501 53.50 -11.62 -38.33
N MET A 502 54.66 -11.41 -37.68
CA MET A 502 54.82 -11.54 -36.22
C MET A 502 54.63 -10.22 -35.46
N PHE A 503 54.01 -10.27 -34.27
CA PHE A 503 54.55 -9.61 -33.05
C PHE A 503 54.00 -10.27 -31.77
N ASN A 504 54.77 -10.16 -30.68
CA ASN A 504 54.54 -10.86 -29.40
C ASN A 504 53.52 -10.13 -28.48
N GLY A 505 52.88 -10.76 -27.48
CA GLY A 505 52.94 -12.18 -27.09
C GLY A 505 52.24 -12.49 -25.75
N THR A 506 52.39 -13.74 -25.28
CA THR A 506 52.12 -14.23 -23.91
C THR A 506 50.82 -13.84 -23.21
N ARG A 507 49.79 -14.67 -23.42
CA ARG A 507 48.73 -14.94 -22.43
C ARG A 507 49.27 -15.91 -21.37
N PRO A 508 48.84 -15.84 -20.10
CA PRO A 508 48.64 -17.09 -19.36
C PRO A 508 47.35 -17.15 -18.52
N GLN A 509 46.63 -18.27 -18.71
CA GLN A 509 45.72 -18.93 -17.76
C GLN A 509 44.49 -18.19 -17.18
N ARG A 510 43.65 -18.98 -16.50
CA ARG A 510 42.25 -18.67 -16.18
C ARG A 510 41.89 -19.09 -14.74
N SER A 511 41.93 -18.15 -13.80
CA SER A 511 41.39 -18.36 -12.43
C SER A 511 39.89 -18.05 -12.39
N VAL A 512 39.07 -19.05 -12.08
CA VAL A 512 37.61 -18.87 -11.91
C VAL A 512 37.30 -18.34 -10.52
N ILE A 513 36.72 -17.14 -10.45
CA ILE A 513 36.03 -16.64 -9.24
C ILE A 513 34.65 -16.12 -9.69
N PRO A 514 33.53 -16.70 -9.21
CA PRO A 514 32.21 -16.17 -9.50
C PRO A 514 32.01 -14.89 -8.67
N ASN A 515 32.19 -13.72 -9.29
CA ASN A 515 32.05 -12.42 -8.63
C ASN A 515 30.57 -12.05 -8.41
N GLY A 516 29.84 -12.90 -7.68
CA GLY A 516 28.44 -12.75 -7.29
C GLY A 516 28.22 -11.66 -6.24
N LYS A 517 28.83 -10.48 -6.45
CA LYS A 517 28.58 -9.29 -5.65
C LYS A 517 27.16 -8.79 -5.94
N ARG A 518 26.21 -9.28 -5.15
CA ARG A 518 25.00 -8.51 -4.83
C ARG A 518 25.47 -7.11 -4.44
N LYS A 519 25.10 -6.09 -5.20
CA LYS A 519 25.13 -4.72 -4.66
C LYS A 519 24.12 -4.71 -3.52
N CYS A 520 24.59 -4.69 -2.28
CA CYS A 520 23.74 -4.26 -1.17
C CYS A 520 23.31 -2.84 -1.49
N ILE A 521 22.01 -2.64 -1.73
CA ILE A 521 21.42 -1.32 -1.79
C ILE A 521 21.61 -0.72 -0.40
N GLN A 522 22.21 0.46 -0.33
CA GLN A 522 22.56 1.13 0.91
C GLN A 522 21.27 1.65 1.56
N GLY A 523 20.80 0.98 2.62
CA GLY A 523 19.61 1.39 3.38
C GLY A 523 18.28 1.26 2.63
N CYS A 524 17.93 0.06 2.15
CA CYS A 524 16.63 -0.18 1.53
C CYS A 524 15.54 -0.33 2.61
N HIS A 525 15.03 0.79 3.14
CA HIS A 525 14.03 0.82 4.21
C HIS A 525 12.61 1.05 3.68
N PHE A 526 11.67 0.22 4.13
CA PHE A 526 10.25 0.25 3.73
C PHE A 526 9.27 -0.11 4.87
N ARG A 527 9.75 -0.09 6.12
CA ARG A 527 8.97 -0.27 7.34
C ARG A 527 9.23 0.91 8.27
N LEU A 528 8.77 2.08 7.84
CA LEU A 528 8.99 3.38 8.47
C LEU A 528 7.72 3.78 9.23
N ILE A 529 7.86 3.98 10.53
CA ILE A 529 6.79 4.46 11.41
C ILE A 529 7.42 5.58 12.21
N GLU A 530 6.79 6.75 12.18
CA GLU A 530 7.31 7.93 12.88
C GLU A 530 7.37 7.67 14.39
N ARG A 531 8.41 8.19 15.04
CA ARG A 531 8.70 7.95 16.47
C ARG A 531 8.10 9.03 17.34
N CYS A 532 8.13 10.28 16.90
CA CYS A 532 7.50 11.37 17.63
C CYS A 532 5.98 11.14 17.74
N THR A 533 5.40 11.35 18.92
CA THR A 533 3.99 11.06 19.28
C THR A 533 3.04 12.25 19.15
N TRP A 534 3.53 13.38 18.65
CA TRP A 534 2.76 14.60 18.45
C TRP A 534 2.14 14.68 17.04
N PRO A 535 0.93 15.24 16.87
CA PRO A 535 0.43 15.61 15.56
C PRO A 535 1.24 16.77 14.94
N GLN A 536 1.52 16.66 13.64
CA GLN A 536 2.36 17.59 12.85
C GLN A 536 3.80 17.77 13.37
N CYS A 537 4.41 16.73 13.96
CA CYS A 537 5.80 16.77 14.41
C CYS A 537 6.81 16.13 13.43
N ASN A 538 6.44 15.96 12.17
CA ASN A 538 7.34 15.52 11.11
C ASN A 538 7.53 16.69 10.12
N HIS A 539 8.78 17.09 9.88
CA HIS A 539 9.13 18.27 9.07
C HIS A 539 8.69 18.18 7.59
N SER A 540 8.21 17.02 7.13
CA SER A 540 7.69 16.79 5.79
C SER A 540 6.16 16.64 5.75
N CYS A 541 5.46 17.06 6.80
CA CYS A 541 4.01 17.10 6.82
C CYS A 541 3.43 18.13 5.82
N PRO A 542 2.26 17.86 5.22
CA PRO A 542 1.51 18.89 4.51
C PRO A 542 1.04 19.96 5.51
N LYS A 543 1.04 21.22 5.07
CA LYS A 543 0.53 22.35 5.88
C LYS A 543 -0.92 22.12 6.30
N LEU A 544 -1.27 22.61 7.49
CA LEU A 544 -2.66 22.70 7.93
C LEU A 544 -3.35 23.92 7.33
N HIS A 545 -4.67 23.81 7.19
CA HIS A 545 -5.54 24.91 6.85
C HIS A 545 -6.62 25.07 7.93
N ASN A 546 -6.94 26.32 8.28
CA ASN A 546 -7.95 26.64 9.27
C ASN A 546 -9.33 26.20 8.74
N PRO A 547 -10.09 25.35 9.46
CA PRO A 547 -11.34 24.78 8.94
C PRO A 547 -12.49 25.79 8.80
N PHE A 548 -12.31 27.04 9.27
CA PHE A 548 -13.30 28.11 9.17
C PHE A 548 -12.92 29.19 8.15
N THR A 549 -11.63 29.57 8.03
CA THR A 549 -11.17 30.60 7.09
C THR A 549 -10.54 30.05 5.81
N GLY A 550 -10.00 28.81 5.85
CA GLY A 550 -9.25 28.19 4.76
C GLY A 550 -7.78 28.65 4.64
N GLU A 551 -7.36 29.61 5.46
CA GLU A 551 -5.98 30.12 5.51
C GLU A 551 -5.02 29.05 6.04
N GLU A 552 -3.74 29.12 5.68
CA GLU A 552 -2.71 28.23 6.23
C GLU A 552 -2.56 28.49 7.74
N MET A 553 -2.67 27.46 8.59
CA MET A 553 -2.40 27.60 10.02
C MET A 553 -0.90 27.53 10.28
N ASP A 554 -0.39 28.49 11.05
CA ASP A 554 0.97 28.40 11.59
C ASP A 554 1.06 27.40 12.77
N PHE A 555 2.27 27.00 13.12
CA PHE A 555 2.51 25.98 14.15
C PHE A 555 2.22 26.49 15.57
N ILE A 556 2.29 27.80 15.82
CA ILE A 556 1.91 28.43 17.08
C ILE A 556 0.37 28.51 17.20
N GLU A 557 -0.36 28.78 16.11
CA GLU A 557 -1.83 28.69 16.05
C GLU A 557 -2.29 27.24 16.30
N LEU A 558 -1.60 26.27 15.70
CA LEU A 558 -1.79 24.86 16.01
C LEU A 558 -1.61 24.59 17.51
N LEU A 559 -0.49 24.96 18.14
CA LEU A 559 -0.27 24.75 19.58
C LEU A 559 -1.30 25.47 20.47
N LYS A 560 -1.77 26.67 20.07
CA LYS A 560 -2.90 27.36 20.73
C LYS A 560 -4.18 26.51 20.63
N SER A 561 -4.45 25.85 19.50
CA SER A 561 -5.60 24.94 19.34
C SER A 561 -5.52 23.66 20.21
N PHE A 562 -4.31 23.23 20.62
CA PHE A 562 -4.12 22.17 21.64
C PHE A 562 -4.60 22.58 23.04
N GLY A 563 -4.97 23.85 23.25
CA GLY A 563 -5.29 24.42 24.55
C GLY A 563 -4.05 24.69 25.40
N LEU A 564 -2.87 24.77 24.77
CA LEU A 564 -1.64 25.16 25.45
C LEU A 564 -1.63 26.68 25.65
N ASP A 565 -1.45 27.12 26.90
CA ASP A 565 -1.09 28.51 27.18
C ASP A 565 0.34 28.78 26.73
N MET A 566 0.51 29.71 25.79
CA MET A 566 1.82 30.07 25.25
C MET A 566 2.75 30.71 26.29
N LYS A 567 2.25 31.28 27.38
CA LYS A 567 3.11 31.73 28.50
C LYS A 567 3.70 30.53 29.23
N SER A 568 2.88 29.52 29.52
CA SER A 568 3.31 28.26 30.11
C SER A 568 4.29 27.49 29.22
N VAL A 569 4.09 27.49 27.89
CA VAL A 569 5.05 26.91 26.92
C VAL A 569 6.37 27.68 26.90
N ALA A 570 6.33 29.02 26.80
CA ALA A 570 7.53 29.87 26.84
C ALA A 570 8.34 29.63 28.14
N ASN A 571 7.66 29.62 29.29
CA ASN A 571 8.25 29.33 30.60
C ASN A 571 8.89 27.92 30.67
N ALA A 572 8.27 26.90 30.08
CA ALA A 572 8.80 25.53 30.07
C ALA A 572 9.99 25.36 29.11
N LEU A 573 10.02 26.12 28.02
CA LEU A 573 11.15 26.18 27.07
C LEU A 573 12.28 27.13 27.55
N GLY A 574 12.07 27.90 28.62
CA GLY A 574 13.06 28.83 29.16
C GLY A 574 13.28 30.10 28.32
N ILE A 575 12.32 30.45 27.46
CA ILE A 575 12.37 31.60 26.55
C ILE A 575 11.23 32.58 26.84
N ASP A 576 11.31 33.80 26.33
CA ASP A 576 10.20 34.75 26.44
C ASP A 576 9.12 34.51 25.36
N ILE A 577 7.93 35.09 25.60
CA ILE A 577 6.77 34.89 24.73
C ILE A 577 6.85 35.65 23.39
N GLN A 578 7.64 36.72 23.25
CA GLN A 578 7.84 37.34 21.94
C GLN A 578 8.74 36.47 21.07
N THR A 579 9.86 36.00 21.62
CA THR A 579 10.74 35.02 20.95
C THR A 579 9.95 33.77 20.53
N LEU A 580 9.11 33.21 21.41
CA LEU A 580 8.24 32.06 21.09
C LEU A 580 7.29 32.34 19.90
N ASN A 581 6.68 33.53 19.82
CA ASN A 581 5.78 33.88 18.71
C ASN A 581 6.51 34.32 17.44
N SER A 582 7.84 34.48 17.45
CA SER A 582 8.66 34.83 16.27
C SER A 582 9.49 33.69 15.70
N MET A 583 9.62 32.58 16.43
CA MET A 583 10.27 31.34 15.96
C MET A 583 9.50 30.72 14.78
N ASP A 584 10.24 30.13 13.83
CA ASP A 584 9.62 29.38 12.75
C ASP A 584 9.21 27.94 13.16
N HIS A 585 8.56 27.22 12.24
CA HIS A 585 8.10 25.86 12.50
C HIS A 585 9.25 24.89 12.84
N ASP A 586 10.39 24.99 12.15
CA ASP A 586 11.52 24.09 12.33
C ASP A 586 12.22 24.37 13.66
N GLU A 587 12.43 25.63 14.03
CA GLU A 587 12.98 26.03 15.34
C GLU A 587 12.10 25.52 16.49
N LEU A 588 10.79 25.80 16.43
CA LEU A 588 9.87 25.45 17.50
C LEU A 588 9.67 23.93 17.63
N LEU A 589 9.61 23.22 16.50
CA LEU A 589 9.50 21.77 16.47
C LEU A 589 10.76 21.08 17.00
N ASN A 590 11.95 21.63 16.70
CA ASN A 590 13.20 21.16 17.29
C ASN A 590 13.19 21.31 18.82
N LEU A 591 12.76 22.46 19.36
CA LEU A 591 12.69 22.67 20.81
C LEU A 591 11.74 21.70 21.51
N LEU A 592 10.54 21.48 20.96
CA LEU A 592 9.55 20.57 21.53
C LEU A 592 9.96 19.09 21.43
N THR A 593 10.65 18.68 20.38
CA THR A 593 11.10 17.29 20.19
C THR A 593 12.39 16.97 20.95
N GLN A 594 13.28 17.94 21.16
CA GLN A 594 14.51 17.74 21.93
C GLN A 594 14.23 17.57 23.43
N GLN A 595 13.18 18.19 23.99
CA GLN A 595 12.74 17.96 25.37
C GLN A 595 11.98 16.64 25.60
N ALA A 596 11.73 15.83 24.55
CA ALA A 596 10.87 14.64 24.60
C ALA A 596 11.63 13.29 24.60
N ASN A 597 12.94 13.29 24.90
CA ASN A 597 13.81 12.08 24.97
C ASN A 597 14.32 11.81 26.40
#